data_AF-A0A3D5SHD1-F1
#
_entry.id   AF-A0A3D5SHD1-F1
#
_cell.length_a   1.000
_cell.length_b   1.000
_cell.length_c   1.000
_cell.angle_alpha   90.00
_cell.angle_beta   90.00
_cell.angle_gamma   90.00
#
_symmetry.space_group_name_H-M   'P 1'
#
loop_
_entity.id
_entity.type
_entity.pdbx_description
1 polymer ?
#
loop_
_entity_poly.entity_id
_entity_poly.type
_entity_poly.pdbx_seq_one_letter_code
_entity_poly.pdbx_strand_id
1 'polypeptide(L)'
;MAFKAAHMFVMESPTTHSLKPLLSPYAGGRLSIPFARSFRTPQRTSTRVDNESIARRFYRLAALMDIRGDDPFRLRSYRNAAEALDTWPAPLKKIAEEEGIAGLQAIPGVGKAIAGKIIELLDRGTFDAWERIIAETPETVLDLLEIPGIGPKTAATLHRKFKVSSREDLKRFVAGGGLELVDGIGPKTAERIKDNL
;
A
#
# COMPACT_ATOMS: atom_id res chain seq x y z
N MET A 1 14.65 63.07 43.58
CA MET A 1 15.71 63.28 44.59
C MET A 1 16.02 61.91 45.19
N ALA A 2 17.04 61.21 44.69
CA ALA A 2 18.48 61.30 44.99
C ALA A 2 18.90 60.29 46.09
N PHE A 3 20.14 59.78 45.96
CA PHE A 3 20.85 58.74 46.73
C PHE A 3 20.63 57.29 46.26
N LYS A 4 21.65 56.45 45.98
CA LYS A 4 23.13 56.52 46.02
C LYS A 4 23.61 55.20 45.37
N ALA A 5 24.29 55.22 44.22
CA ALA A 5 25.72 54.92 44.03
C ALA A 5 26.37 53.92 45.04
N ALA A 6 26.97 52.85 44.52
CA ALA A 6 28.42 52.56 44.58
C ALA A 6 28.69 51.07 44.27
N HIS A 7 29.39 50.76 43.15
CA HIS A 7 30.81 50.35 43.10
C HIS A 7 30.99 48.84 43.37
N MET A 8 31.91 48.07 42.77
CA MET A 8 32.95 48.20 41.73
C MET A 8 33.77 46.90 41.85
N PHE A 9 34.58 46.54 40.84
CA PHE A 9 35.79 45.70 40.98
C PHE A 9 35.57 44.16 41.07
N VAL A 10 36.30 43.25 40.39
CA VAL A 10 37.44 43.37 39.46
C VAL A 10 37.76 42.02 38.75
N MET A 11 38.46 42.12 37.60
CA MET A 11 39.65 41.38 37.09
C MET A 11 40.00 39.99 37.67
N GLU A 12 40.73 39.07 37.04
CA GLU A 12 41.32 38.82 35.72
C GLU A 12 41.75 37.32 35.76
N SER A 13 41.83 36.71 34.58
CA SER A 13 42.57 35.52 34.12
C SER A 13 43.95 35.21 34.77
N PRO A 14 44.76 34.21 34.29
CA PRO A 14 44.56 32.78 33.98
C PRO A 14 45.70 31.89 34.61
N THR A 15 45.95 30.71 34.03
CA THR A 15 47.24 29.95 33.95
C THR A 15 47.61 28.81 34.95
N THR A 16 47.67 27.60 34.37
CA THR A 16 48.79 26.61 34.42
C THR A 16 48.90 25.59 35.57
N HIS A 17 48.61 24.31 35.27
CA HIS A 17 49.59 23.19 35.34
C HIS A 17 49.02 21.95 34.61
N SER A 18 49.61 21.56 33.48
CA SER A 18 50.51 20.39 33.32
C SER A 18 49.79 19.06 33.63
N LEU A 19 49.61 18.11 32.70
CA LEU A 19 50.67 17.28 32.13
C LEU A 19 50.20 16.60 30.81
N LYS A 20 51.00 16.74 29.74
CA LYS A 20 51.21 15.70 28.71
C LYS A 20 52.13 14.62 29.34
N PRO A 21 52.22 13.36 28.87
CA PRO A 21 52.00 12.91 27.48
C PRO A 21 51.28 11.55 27.33
N LEU A 22 50.81 11.23 26.12
CA LEU A 22 51.10 9.91 25.54
C LEU A 22 50.95 10.00 24.02
N LEU A 23 52.09 9.90 23.36
CA LEU A 23 52.20 9.73 21.93
C LEU A 23 51.73 8.29 21.61
N SER A 24 50.73 8.14 20.74
CA SER A 24 50.55 6.90 19.99
C SER A 24 50.51 7.24 18.50
N PRO A 25 51.43 6.70 17.69
CA PRO A 25 51.50 6.98 16.27
C PRO A 25 50.64 5.96 15.52
N TYR A 26 49.40 6.32 15.19
CA TYR A 26 48.67 5.63 14.12
C TYR A 26 48.29 6.61 13.03
N ALA A 27 49.24 6.71 12.10
CA ALA A 27 49.00 7.17 10.75
C ALA A 27 47.99 6.24 10.05
N GLY A 28 47.13 6.86 9.24
CA GLY A 28 46.70 6.31 7.95
C GLY A 28 45.68 5.17 7.97
N GLY A 29 44.44 5.49 7.59
CA GLY A 29 43.48 4.47 7.20
C GLY A 29 42.10 5.03 6.90
N ARG A 30 41.90 5.50 5.67
CA ARG A 30 40.54 5.69 5.12
C ARG A 30 39.85 4.33 5.09
N LEU A 31 38.80 4.16 5.88
CA LEU A 31 37.80 3.13 5.63
C LEU A 31 36.42 3.78 5.74
N SER A 32 35.91 4.08 4.55
CA SER A 32 34.50 4.14 4.16
C SER A 32 33.54 3.60 5.22
N ILE A 33 32.70 4.49 5.74
CA ILE A 33 31.46 4.14 6.42
C ILE A 33 30.56 3.50 5.35
N PRO A 34 30.21 2.20 5.40
CA PRO A 34 29.11 1.74 4.58
C PRO A 34 27.85 2.30 5.25
N PHE A 35 27.17 3.17 4.52
CA PHE A 35 25.77 3.51 4.75
C PHE A 35 25.01 2.19 4.95
N ALA A 36 24.72 1.85 6.20
CA ALA A 36 23.87 0.72 6.55
C ALA A 36 22.46 1.07 6.09
N ARG A 37 22.21 0.89 4.79
CA ARG A 37 20.87 0.82 4.22
C ARG A 37 20.24 -0.34 4.95
N SER A 38 19.26 -0.06 5.80
CA SER A 38 18.43 -1.07 6.42
C SER A 38 17.86 -1.92 5.29
N PHE A 39 18.48 -3.08 5.07
CA PHE A 39 17.88 -4.11 4.25
C PHE A 39 16.62 -4.52 5.01
N ARG A 40 15.47 -3.97 4.61
CA ARG A 40 14.18 -4.59 4.85
C ARG A 40 14.35 -6.03 4.37
N THR A 41 14.46 -6.95 5.33
CA THR A 41 14.45 -8.37 5.04
C THR A 41 13.17 -8.65 4.27
N PRO A 42 13.23 -9.31 3.10
CA PRO A 42 12.02 -9.83 2.49
C PRO A 42 11.54 -10.96 3.41
N GLN A 43 10.62 -10.65 4.32
CA GLN A 43 9.94 -11.65 5.13
C GLN A 43 9.04 -12.45 4.17
N ARG A 44 9.61 -13.52 3.64
CA ARG A 44 8.93 -14.51 2.81
C ARG A 44 8.01 -15.34 3.70
N THR A 45 6.74 -15.38 3.32
CA THR A 45 5.77 -16.46 3.61
C THR A 45 5.54 -16.80 5.08
N SER A 46 4.60 -16.09 5.68
CA SER A 46 3.79 -16.58 6.79
C SER A 46 2.41 -15.96 6.63
N THR A 47 1.35 -16.76 6.67
CA THR A 47 -0.07 -16.39 6.66
C THR A 47 -0.49 -15.57 7.89
N ARG A 48 0.23 -14.48 8.18
CA ARG A 48 -0.13 -13.47 9.16
C ARG A 48 -0.76 -12.32 8.40
N VAL A 49 -1.93 -11.87 8.89
CA VAL A 49 -2.56 -10.66 8.39
C VAL A 49 -1.64 -9.48 8.70
N ASP A 50 -0.84 -9.11 7.71
CA ASP A 50 0.03 -7.95 7.71
C ASP A 50 -0.63 -6.78 6.98
N ASN A 51 -0.05 -5.58 7.11
CA ASN A 51 -0.59 -4.38 6.49
C ASN A 51 -0.74 -4.54 4.97
N GLU A 52 0.22 -5.20 4.33
CA GLU A 52 0.21 -5.48 2.89
C GLU A 52 -1.01 -6.34 2.50
N SER A 53 -1.32 -7.40 3.25
CA SER A 53 -2.47 -8.26 2.98
C SER A 53 -3.80 -7.51 3.10
N ILE A 54 -3.93 -6.64 4.10
CA ILE A 54 -5.11 -5.78 4.29
C ILE A 54 -5.23 -4.81 3.11
N ALA A 55 -4.16 -4.09 2.79
CA ALA A 55 -4.12 -3.16 1.67
C ALA A 55 -4.48 -3.84 0.34
N ARG A 56 -3.89 -5.02 0.09
CA ARG A 56 -4.18 -5.85 -1.09
C ARG A 56 -5.65 -6.23 -1.17
N ARG A 57 -6.30 -6.54 -0.04
CA ARG A 57 -7.75 -6.81 0.00
C ARG A 57 -8.57 -5.58 -0.44
N PHE A 58 -8.22 -4.39 0.02
CA PHE A 58 -8.88 -3.15 -0.41
C PHE A 58 -8.58 -2.78 -1.87
N TYR A 59 -7.37 -3.01 -2.37
CA TYR A 59 -7.04 -2.83 -3.79
C TYR A 59 -7.85 -3.77 -4.69
N ARG A 60 -7.97 -5.04 -4.32
CA ARG A 60 -8.79 -6.02 -5.06
C ARG A 60 -10.26 -5.63 -5.02
N LEU A 61 -10.78 -5.18 -3.88
CA LEU A 61 -12.16 -4.70 -3.74
C LEU A 61 -12.42 -3.55 -4.71
N ALA A 62 -11.52 -2.55 -4.72
CA ALA A 62 -11.60 -1.43 -5.63
C ALA A 62 -11.56 -1.89 -7.10
N ALA A 63 -10.68 -2.81 -7.47
CA ALA A 63 -10.63 -3.33 -8.84
C ALA A 63 -11.95 -4.02 -9.26
N LEU A 64 -12.54 -4.83 -8.39
CA LEU A 64 -13.83 -5.48 -8.64
C LEU A 64 -14.97 -4.46 -8.79
N MET A 65 -14.98 -3.43 -7.93
CA MET A 65 -15.94 -2.33 -8.01
C MET A 65 -15.81 -1.54 -9.32
N ASP A 66 -14.58 -1.29 -9.78
CA ASP A 66 -14.30 -0.61 -11.05
C ASP A 66 -14.86 -1.40 -12.24
N ILE A 67 -14.64 -2.72 -12.23
CA ILE A 67 -15.15 -3.65 -13.25
C ILE A 67 -16.68 -3.68 -13.27
N ARG A 68 -17.32 -3.63 -12.09
CA ARG A 68 -18.78 -3.58 -11.97
C ARG A 68 -19.36 -2.24 -12.42
N GLY A 69 -18.57 -1.18 -12.41
CA GLY A 69 -19.01 0.19 -12.73
C GLY A 69 -19.64 0.89 -11.53
N ASP A 70 -19.13 0.61 -10.32
CA ASP A 70 -19.58 1.25 -9.09
C ASP A 70 -19.22 2.74 -9.01
N ASP A 71 -19.73 3.39 -7.97
CA ASP A 71 -19.47 4.80 -7.66
C ASP A 71 -17.95 5.14 -7.64
N PRO A 72 -17.48 6.05 -8.53
CA PRO A 72 -16.07 6.43 -8.62
C PRO A 72 -15.53 7.09 -7.34
N PHE A 73 -16.38 7.72 -6.54
CA PHE A 73 -15.96 8.32 -5.27
C PHE A 73 -15.59 7.24 -4.24
N ARG A 74 -16.44 6.24 -4.06
CA ARG A 74 -16.16 5.05 -3.23
C ARG A 74 -14.93 4.30 -3.71
N LEU A 75 -14.80 4.10 -5.02
CA LEU A 75 -13.62 3.47 -5.63
C LEU A 75 -12.32 4.19 -5.21
N ARG A 76 -12.27 5.52 -5.38
CA ARG A 76 -11.11 6.32 -4.97
C ARG A 76 -10.86 6.25 -3.48
N SER A 77 -11.91 6.29 -2.66
CA SER A 77 -11.77 6.16 -1.21
C SER A 77 -11.11 4.85 -0.79
N TYR A 78 -11.48 3.72 -1.41
CA TYR A 78 -10.85 2.44 -1.12
C TYR A 78 -9.41 2.35 -1.63
N ARG A 79 -9.10 2.91 -2.80
CA ARG A 79 -7.72 2.98 -3.31
C ARG A 79 -6.81 3.82 -2.41
N ASN A 80 -7.26 5.00 -2.02
CA ASN A 80 -6.51 5.89 -1.13
C ASN A 80 -6.27 5.24 0.23
N ALA A 81 -7.29 4.58 0.78
CA ALA A 81 -7.13 3.83 2.01
C ALA A 81 -6.14 2.67 1.85
N ALA A 82 -6.24 1.88 0.77
CA ALA A 82 -5.30 0.79 0.53
C ALA A 82 -3.84 1.28 0.49
N GLU A 83 -3.57 2.39 -0.18
CA GLU A 83 -2.23 3.01 -0.24
C GLU A 83 -1.74 3.47 1.13
N ALA A 84 -2.61 4.12 1.90
CA ALA A 84 -2.27 4.56 3.26
C ALA A 84 -1.98 3.36 4.17
N LEU A 85 -2.76 2.28 4.06
CA LEU A 85 -2.60 1.07 4.87
C LEU A 85 -1.30 0.31 4.52
N ASP A 86 -0.96 0.20 3.23
CA ASP A 86 0.24 -0.50 2.75
C ASP A 86 1.54 0.17 3.24
N THR A 87 1.54 1.51 3.21
CA THR A 87 2.70 2.32 3.59
C THR A 87 2.75 2.65 5.08
N TRP A 88 1.70 2.32 5.85
CA TRP A 88 1.62 2.67 7.26
C TRP A 88 2.73 1.98 8.08
N PRO A 89 3.49 2.73 8.90
CA PRO A 89 4.69 2.21 9.56
C PRO A 89 4.39 1.22 10.70
N ALA A 90 3.22 1.33 11.33
CA ALA A 90 2.85 0.50 12.47
C ALA A 90 1.91 -0.65 12.05
N PRO A 91 1.97 -1.83 12.69
CA PRO A 91 1.04 -2.91 12.40
C PRO A 91 -0.41 -2.49 12.69
N LEU A 92 -1.30 -2.62 11.70
CA LEU A 92 -2.70 -2.24 11.83
C LEU A 92 -3.42 -3.06 12.91
N LYS A 93 -3.03 -4.32 13.07
CA LYS A 93 -3.53 -5.20 14.13
C LYS A 93 -3.24 -4.61 15.52
N LYS A 94 -2.04 -4.07 15.73
CA LYS A 94 -1.64 -3.47 17.00
C LYS A 94 -2.47 -2.22 17.30
N ILE A 95 -2.65 -1.36 16.29
CA ILE A 95 -3.49 -0.15 16.42
C ILE A 95 -4.93 -0.53 16.76
N ALA A 96 -5.47 -1.55 16.10
CA ALA A 96 -6.81 -2.05 16.38
C ALA A 96 -6.96 -2.59 17.82
N GLU A 97 -5.95 -3.28 18.34
CA GLU A 97 -5.94 -3.82 19.70
C GLU A 97 -5.78 -2.75 20.79
N GLU A 98 -4.93 -1.75 20.57
CA GLU A 98 -4.59 -0.72 21.57
C GLU A 98 -5.54 0.48 21.55
N GLU A 99 -5.93 0.94 20.35
CA GLU A 99 -6.66 2.18 20.13
C GLU A 99 -8.05 1.96 19.48
N GLY A 100 -8.34 0.73 19.07
CA GLY A 100 -9.62 0.37 18.44
C GLY A 100 -9.88 1.11 17.12
N ILE A 101 -11.16 1.39 16.87
CA ILE A 101 -11.60 2.10 15.67
C ILE A 101 -11.00 3.51 15.60
N ALA A 102 -10.85 4.19 16.74
CA ALA A 102 -10.38 5.58 16.77
C ALA A 102 -8.93 5.70 16.25
N GLY A 103 -8.04 4.79 16.65
CA GLY A 103 -6.66 4.76 16.15
C GLY A 103 -6.58 4.48 14.65
N LEU A 104 -7.40 3.56 14.14
CA LEU A 104 -7.49 3.31 12.70
C LEU A 104 -7.99 4.53 11.92
N GLN A 105 -8.92 5.30 12.49
CA GLN A 105 -9.43 6.53 11.87
C GLN A 105 -8.43 7.69 11.86
N ALA A 106 -7.36 7.63 12.65
CA ALA A 106 -6.27 8.60 12.61
C ALA A 106 -5.40 8.43 11.35
N ILE A 107 -5.50 7.29 10.67
CA ILE A 107 -4.78 7.03 9.42
C ILE A 107 -5.42 7.87 8.29
N PRO A 108 -4.64 8.69 7.55
CA PRO A 108 -5.15 9.47 6.45
C PRO A 108 -5.88 8.61 5.41
N GLY A 109 -7.08 9.03 5.00
CA GLY A 109 -7.90 8.28 4.05
C GLY A 109 -8.71 7.13 4.66
N VAL A 110 -8.53 6.81 5.95
CA VAL A 110 -9.31 5.79 6.66
C VAL A 110 -10.48 6.43 7.41
N GLY A 111 -11.66 6.44 6.80
CA GLY A 111 -12.90 6.86 7.45
C GLY A 111 -13.54 5.77 8.31
N LYS A 112 -14.63 6.12 9.02
CA LYS A 112 -15.40 5.20 9.89
C LYS A 112 -15.76 3.87 9.19
N ALA A 113 -16.22 3.96 7.94
CA ALA A 113 -16.64 2.80 7.17
C ALA A 113 -15.49 1.88 6.73
N ILE A 114 -14.27 2.42 6.64
CA ILE A 114 -13.07 1.65 6.27
C ILE A 114 -12.46 1.05 7.52
N ALA A 115 -12.34 1.84 8.60
CA ALA A 115 -11.91 1.34 9.90
C ALA A 115 -12.74 0.13 10.37
N GLY A 116 -14.08 0.20 10.25
CA GLY A 116 -14.94 -0.95 10.57
C GLY A 116 -14.64 -2.20 9.73
N LYS A 117 -14.35 -2.04 8.43
CA LYS A 117 -13.98 -3.16 7.56
C LYS A 117 -12.61 -3.75 7.89
N ILE A 118 -11.68 -2.92 8.36
CA ILE A 118 -10.36 -3.38 8.82
C ILE A 118 -10.54 -4.27 10.05
N ILE A 119 -11.38 -3.85 11.02
CA ILE A 119 -11.71 -4.66 12.20
C ILE A 119 -12.36 -5.99 11.77
N GLU A 120 -13.39 -5.95 10.94
CA GLU A 120 -14.04 -7.18 10.43
C GLU A 120 -13.04 -8.11 9.74
N LEU A 121 -12.12 -7.55 8.95
CA LEU A 121 -11.08 -8.31 8.26
C LEU A 121 -10.07 -8.93 9.22
N LEU A 122 -9.69 -8.21 10.27
CA LEU A 122 -8.78 -8.71 11.31
C LEU A 122 -9.43 -9.81 12.16
N ASP A 123 -10.72 -9.67 12.48
CA ASP A 123 -11.45 -10.58 13.37
C ASP A 123 -11.92 -11.85 12.64
N ARG A 124 -12.54 -11.68 11.46
CA ARG A 124 -13.21 -12.77 10.72
C ARG A 124 -12.42 -13.25 9.50
N GLY A 125 -11.38 -12.52 9.08
CA GLY A 125 -10.69 -12.76 7.82
C GLY A 125 -11.45 -12.23 6.58
N THR A 126 -12.60 -11.58 6.76
CA THR A 126 -13.45 -11.05 5.69
C THR A 126 -14.39 -9.95 6.19
N PHE A 127 -14.94 -9.15 5.27
CA PHE A 127 -15.89 -8.08 5.56
C PHE A 127 -17.10 -8.15 4.63
N ASP A 128 -18.26 -7.66 5.07
CA ASP A 128 -19.53 -7.90 4.36
C ASP A 128 -19.53 -7.35 2.93
N ALA A 129 -18.90 -6.18 2.74
CA ALA A 129 -18.79 -5.58 1.41
C ALA A 129 -17.93 -6.43 0.47
N TRP A 130 -16.97 -7.19 0.98
CA TRP A 130 -16.19 -8.12 0.19
C TRP A 130 -17.08 -9.24 -0.35
N GLU A 131 -17.79 -9.90 0.55
CA GLU A 131 -18.62 -11.08 0.25
C GLU A 131 -19.70 -10.75 -0.78
N ARG A 132 -20.36 -9.60 -0.64
CA ARG A 132 -21.38 -9.14 -1.60
C ARG A 132 -20.78 -8.92 -2.98
N ILE A 133 -19.58 -8.34 -3.06
CA ILE A 133 -18.94 -8.05 -4.35
C ILE A 133 -18.51 -9.34 -5.04
N ILE A 134 -17.90 -10.29 -4.33
CA ILE A 134 -17.45 -11.54 -4.95
C ILE A 134 -18.59 -12.47 -5.39
N ALA A 135 -19.76 -12.35 -4.76
CA ALA A 135 -20.94 -13.11 -5.17
C ALA A 135 -21.45 -12.68 -6.56
N GLU A 136 -21.29 -11.40 -6.91
CA GLU A 136 -21.71 -10.85 -8.20
C GLU A 136 -20.59 -10.84 -9.24
N THR A 137 -19.37 -10.47 -8.81
CA THR A 137 -18.17 -10.35 -9.65
C THR A 137 -17.09 -11.23 -9.03
N PRO A 138 -16.92 -12.48 -9.52
CA PRO A 138 -15.93 -13.40 -8.98
C PRO A 138 -14.52 -12.82 -9.01
N GLU A 139 -13.69 -13.21 -8.04
CA GLU A 139 -12.28 -12.78 -8.00
C GLU A 139 -11.50 -13.16 -9.26
N THR A 140 -11.89 -14.25 -9.92
CA THR A 140 -11.29 -14.76 -11.16
C THR A 140 -11.37 -13.77 -12.32
N VAL A 141 -12.28 -12.78 -12.25
CA VAL A 141 -12.34 -11.70 -13.23
C VAL A 141 -11.09 -10.82 -13.16
N LEU A 142 -10.47 -10.69 -11.98
CA LEU A 142 -9.21 -9.96 -11.82
C LEU A 142 -8.05 -10.66 -12.56
N ASP A 143 -8.09 -11.98 -12.70
CA ASP A 143 -7.05 -12.75 -13.39
C ASP A 143 -7.00 -12.42 -14.90
N LEU A 144 -8.08 -11.83 -15.44
CA LEU A 144 -8.12 -11.29 -16.79
C LEU A 144 -7.24 -10.05 -16.94
N LEU A 145 -7.10 -9.23 -15.88
CA LEU A 145 -6.27 -8.02 -15.91
C LEU A 145 -4.77 -8.33 -16.01
N GLU A 146 -4.37 -9.55 -15.66
CA GLU A 146 -2.99 -10.01 -15.82
C GLU A 146 -2.65 -10.31 -17.30
N ILE A 147 -3.66 -10.46 -18.17
CA ILE A 147 -3.45 -10.78 -19.58
C ILE A 147 -3.10 -9.49 -20.34
N PRO A 148 -1.92 -9.42 -20.99
CA PRO A 148 -1.54 -8.28 -21.79
C PRO A 148 -2.59 -7.98 -22.88
N GLY A 149 -3.15 -6.77 -22.87
CA GLY A 149 -4.24 -6.40 -23.78
C GLY A 149 -5.58 -6.21 -23.09
N ILE A 150 -5.75 -6.74 -21.88
CA ILE A 150 -6.96 -6.57 -21.09
C ILE A 150 -6.70 -5.54 -20.00
N GLY A 151 -7.25 -4.35 -20.21
CA GLY A 151 -7.33 -3.32 -19.15
C GLY A 151 -8.64 -3.42 -18.36
N PRO A 152 -8.80 -2.62 -17.29
CA PRO A 152 -10.02 -2.58 -16.47
C PRO A 152 -11.30 -2.37 -17.27
N LYS A 153 -11.28 -1.48 -18.26
CA LYS A 153 -12.43 -1.21 -19.14
C LYS A 153 -12.79 -2.44 -19.99
N THR A 154 -11.78 -3.12 -20.54
CA THR A 154 -11.99 -4.32 -21.36
C THR A 154 -12.51 -5.48 -20.51
N ALA A 155 -11.93 -5.70 -19.33
CA ALA A 155 -12.41 -6.70 -18.37
C ALA A 155 -13.86 -6.42 -17.95
N ALA A 156 -14.21 -5.16 -17.68
CA ALA A 156 -15.58 -4.74 -17.40
C ALA A 156 -16.54 -5.11 -18.54
N THR A 157 -16.17 -4.83 -19.80
CA THR A 157 -16.99 -5.18 -20.96
C THR A 157 -17.15 -6.70 -21.11
N LEU A 158 -16.05 -7.44 -21.03
CA LEU A 158 -16.03 -8.92 -21.10
C LEU A 158 -16.93 -9.54 -20.03
N HIS A 159 -16.83 -9.08 -18.79
CA HIS A 159 -17.62 -9.60 -17.70
C HIS A 159 -19.10 -9.18 -17.79
N ARG A 160 -19.38 -7.88 -18.00
CA ARG A 160 -20.75 -7.37 -17.95
C ARG A 160 -21.59 -7.77 -19.15
N LYS A 161 -21.04 -7.64 -20.37
CA LYS A 161 -21.76 -7.92 -21.62
C LYS A 161 -21.69 -9.40 -22.01
N PHE A 162 -20.52 -10.02 -21.87
CA PHE A 162 -20.27 -11.38 -22.38
C PHE A 162 -20.18 -12.46 -21.31
N LYS A 163 -20.34 -12.09 -20.02
CA LYS A 163 -20.32 -13.01 -18.87
C LYS A 163 -19.04 -13.83 -18.76
N VAL A 164 -17.93 -13.33 -19.31
CA VAL A 164 -16.61 -13.94 -19.15
C VAL A 164 -16.14 -13.70 -17.72
N SER A 165 -15.91 -14.77 -16.97
CA SER A 165 -15.57 -14.68 -15.55
C SER A 165 -14.21 -15.28 -15.19
N SER A 166 -13.59 -16.01 -16.10
CA SER A 166 -12.33 -16.74 -15.88
C SER A 166 -11.49 -16.79 -17.15
N ARG A 167 -10.22 -17.22 -17.02
CA ARG A 167 -9.34 -17.44 -18.17
C ARG A 167 -9.89 -18.52 -19.10
N GLU A 168 -10.44 -19.60 -18.57
CA GLU A 168 -11.09 -20.66 -19.33
C GLU A 168 -12.31 -20.14 -20.12
N ASP A 169 -13.13 -19.26 -19.52
CA ASP A 169 -14.22 -18.60 -20.24
C ASP A 169 -13.69 -17.73 -21.38
N LEU A 170 -12.61 -17.00 -21.12
CA LEU A 170 -11.99 -16.15 -22.13
C LEU A 170 -11.46 -16.99 -23.29
N LYS A 171 -10.78 -18.12 -23.04
CA LYS A 171 -10.33 -19.06 -24.08
C LYS A 171 -11.48 -19.50 -24.98
N ARG A 172 -12.60 -19.90 -24.39
CA ARG A 172 -13.82 -20.29 -25.13
C ARG A 172 -14.39 -19.13 -25.93
N PHE A 173 -14.45 -17.95 -25.35
CA PHE A 173 -14.93 -16.74 -26.00
C PHE A 173 -14.06 -16.33 -27.20
N VAL A 174 -12.73 -16.41 -27.06
CA VAL A 174 -11.78 -16.13 -28.13
C VAL A 174 -11.86 -17.17 -29.25
N ALA A 175 -11.95 -18.45 -28.91
CA ALA A 175 -12.09 -19.54 -29.88
C ALA A 175 -13.37 -19.40 -30.73
N GLY A 176 -14.45 -18.86 -30.16
CA GLY A 176 -15.69 -18.55 -30.88
C GLY A 176 -15.67 -17.25 -31.69
N GLY A 177 -14.52 -16.57 -31.80
CA GLY A 177 -14.41 -15.28 -32.52
C GLY A 177 -14.96 -14.06 -31.76
N GLY A 178 -15.29 -14.22 -30.48
CA GLY A 178 -16.00 -13.19 -29.70
C GLY A 178 -15.24 -11.87 -29.51
N LEU A 179 -13.90 -11.87 -29.63
CA LEU A 179 -13.09 -10.65 -29.47
C LEU A 179 -13.43 -9.55 -30.48
N GLU A 180 -13.90 -9.92 -31.68
CA GLU A 180 -14.30 -8.96 -32.72
C GLU A 180 -15.58 -8.19 -32.35
N LEU A 181 -16.38 -8.74 -31.43
CA LEU A 181 -17.61 -8.13 -30.93
C LEU A 181 -17.37 -7.18 -29.76
N VAL A 182 -16.14 -7.13 -29.21
CA VAL A 182 -15.83 -6.33 -28.03
C VAL A 182 -15.41 -4.93 -28.45
N ASP A 183 -16.24 -3.94 -28.09
CA ASP A 183 -15.95 -2.53 -28.33
C ASP A 183 -14.57 -2.14 -27.77
N GLY A 184 -13.75 -1.49 -28.61
CA GLY A 184 -12.43 -0.98 -28.22
C GLY A 184 -11.29 -2.00 -28.32
N ILE A 185 -11.54 -3.24 -28.75
CA ILE A 185 -10.47 -4.18 -29.11
C ILE A 185 -10.16 -4.05 -30.61
N GLY A 186 -9.01 -3.45 -30.91
CA GLY A 186 -8.46 -3.45 -32.27
C GLY A 186 -7.74 -4.77 -32.61
N PRO A 187 -7.43 -5.03 -33.90
CA PRO A 187 -6.84 -6.29 -34.36
C PRO A 187 -5.53 -6.62 -33.65
N LYS A 188 -4.65 -5.63 -33.48
CA LYS A 188 -3.37 -5.79 -32.75
C LYS A 188 -3.56 -6.16 -31.28
N THR A 189 -4.59 -5.61 -30.63
CA THR A 189 -4.90 -5.95 -29.23
C THR A 189 -5.49 -7.35 -29.14
N ALA A 190 -6.36 -7.74 -30.10
CA ALA A 190 -6.94 -9.08 -30.14
C ALA A 190 -5.86 -10.15 -30.35
N GLU A 191 -4.90 -9.92 -31.25
CA GLU A 191 -3.74 -10.80 -31.46
C GLU A 191 -2.92 -10.94 -30.17
N ARG A 192 -2.58 -9.82 -29.52
CA ARG A 192 -1.87 -9.85 -28.24
C ARG A 192 -2.60 -10.64 -27.17
N ILE A 193 -3.93 -10.53 -27.09
CA ILE A 193 -4.74 -11.33 -26.15
C ILE A 193 -4.64 -12.82 -26.52
N LYS A 194 -4.78 -13.18 -27.80
CA LYS A 194 -4.67 -14.56 -28.29
C LYS A 194 -3.33 -15.20 -27.94
N ASP A 195 -2.23 -14.45 -28.09
CA ASP A 195 -0.88 -14.94 -27.83
C ASP A 195 -0.58 -15.22 -26.34
N ASN A 196 -1.37 -14.64 -25.43
CA ASN A 196 -1.15 -14.71 -23.98
C ASN A 196 -2.21 -15.53 -23.23
N LEU A 197 -3.01 -16.34 -23.96
CA LEU A 197 -4.04 -17.22 -23.38
C LEU A 197 -3.54 -18.63 -23.08
#